data_AF-A0A3P7QQA8-F1
#
_entry.id   AF-A0A3P7QQA8-F1
#
_cell.length_a   1.000
_cell.length_b   1.000
_cell.length_c   1.000
_cell.angle_alpha   90.00
_cell.angle_beta   90.00
_cell.angle_gamma   90.00
#
_symmetry.space_group_name_H-M   'P 1'
#
loop_
_entity.id
_entity.type
_entity.pdbx_description
1 polymer ?
#
loop_
_entity_poly.entity_id
_entity_poly.type
_entity_poly.pdbx_seq_one_letter_code
_entity_poly.pdbx_strand_id
1 'polypeptide(L)'
;MYDFMSLTTPYTPIIERGIALHKVMSRSSGMVGLPAYRQQRVLPLPRRQFNLADSELLRYKFLNKWDAEMNKLEQSTGFLHKGPAYVSWKHGDDKMICFERAGLLFVFNFHATKSFPDYKVGVEVPGTYKMALNSDDEDFGGWNRLKRDSEHMTFPEGYAGRRNHLLVYAPARTCLVLRLL
;
A
#
# COMPACT_ATOMS: atom_id res chain seq x y z
N MET A 1 5.93 -1.94 20.77
CA MET A 1 6.73 -0.93 20.03
C MET A 1 8.12 -0.77 20.65
N TYR A 2 8.25 -0.82 21.97
CA TYR A 2 9.53 -0.62 22.66
C TYR A 2 10.51 -1.80 22.53
N ASP A 3 10.02 -3.05 22.55
CA ASP A 3 10.92 -4.21 22.66
C ASP A 3 11.25 -4.90 21.32
N PHE A 4 10.39 -4.76 20.32
CA PHE A 4 10.45 -5.56 19.07
C PHE A 4 10.66 -4.71 17.81
N MET A 5 11.14 -3.47 17.94
CA MET A 5 11.44 -2.60 16.80
C MET A 5 12.91 -2.66 16.37
N SER A 6 13.75 -3.40 17.10
CA SER A 6 15.12 -3.71 16.67
C SER A 6 15.14 -4.83 15.64
N LEU A 7 16.06 -4.76 14.67
CA LEU A 7 16.31 -5.85 13.71
C LEU A 7 16.86 -7.11 14.39
N THR A 8 17.50 -6.99 15.55
CA THR A 8 18.06 -8.12 16.32
C THR A 8 17.01 -8.90 17.11
N THR A 9 15.79 -8.36 17.20
CA THR A 9 14.68 -8.99 17.94
C THR A 9 13.76 -9.74 16.98
N PRO A 10 13.08 -10.82 17.42
CA PRO A 10 12.24 -11.61 16.53
C PRO A 10 11.15 -10.76 15.88
N TYR A 11 10.84 -11.06 14.62
CA TYR A 11 9.76 -10.39 13.88
C TYR A 11 8.42 -11.01 14.25
N THR A 12 7.78 -10.46 15.28
CA THR A 12 6.53 -11.02 15.79
C THR A 12 5.36 -10.70 14.84
N PRO A 13 4.33 -11.57 14.78
CA PRO A 13 3.13 -11.30 13.98
C PRO A 13 2.42 -9.99 14.35
N ILE A 14 2.62 -9.47 15.55
CA ILE A 14 2.06 -8.18 16.00
C ILE A 14 2.79 -7.01 15.35
N ILE A 15 4.13 -7.04 15.32
CA ILE A 15 4.94 -5.99 14.70
C ILE A 15 4.79 -6.01 13.18
N GLU A 16 4.78 -7.20 12.58
CA GLU A 16 4.50 -7.38 11.16
C GLU A 16 3.14 -6.77 10.77
N ARG A 17 2.08 -7.07 11.52
CA ARG A 17 0.75 -6.44 11.35
C ARG A 17 0.85 -4.93 11.45
N GLY A 18 1.50 -4.42 12.50
CA GLY A 18 1.62 -2.99 12.76
C GLY A 18 2.31 -2.25 11.61
N ILE A 19 3.44 -2.75 11.13
CA ILE A 19 4.21 -2.15 10.04
C ILE A 19 3.45 -2.21 8.73
N ALA A 20 2.87 -3.37 8.39
CA ALA A 20 2.08 -3.54 7.17
C ALA A 20 0.85 -2.62 7.14
N LEU A 21 0.07 -2.61 8.23
CA LEU A 21 -1.10 -1.74 8.34
C LEU A 21 -0.71 -0.26 8.38
N HIS A 22 0.42 0.12 8.97
CA HIS A 22 0.86 1.51 8.97
C HIS A 22 1.18 2.00 7.55
N LYS A 23 1.92 1.21 6.75
CA LYS A 23 2.22 1.54 5.35
C LYS A 23 0.96 1.69 4.51
N VAL A 24 -0.02 0.83 4.76
CA VAL A 24 -1.32 0.83 4.07
C VAL A 24 -2.22 2.01 4.51
N MET A 25 -2.37 2.23 5.82
CA MET A 25 -3.32 3.20 6.39
C MET A 25 -2.80 4.64 6.38
N SER A 26 -1.49 4.85 6.53
CA SER A 26 -0.90 6.20 6.59
C SER A 26 -1.25 7.03 5.34
N ARG A 27 -1.39 6.39 4.18
CA ARG A 27 -1.80 7.06 2.94
C ARG A 27 -3.19 6.77 2.42
N SER A 28 -3.87 5.69 2.78
CA SER A 28 -5.28 5.52 2.37
C SER A 28 -6.16 6.69 2.84
N SER A 29 -5.95 7.20 4.06
CA SER A 29 -6.67 8.39 4.58
C SER A 29 -6.40 9.66 3.77
N GLY A 30 -5.15 9.88 3.32
CA GLY A 30 -4.79 11.02 2.47
C GLY A 30 -5.23 10.87 1.00
N MET A 31 -5.39 9.63 0.53
CA MET A 31 -5.74 9.30 -0.85
C MET A 31 -7.25 9.28 -1.10
N VAL A 32 -8.05 8.93 -0.09
CA VAL A 32 -9.53 8.84 -0.14
C VAL A 32 -10.21 10.08 0.46
N GLY A 33 -9.45 11.01 1.05
CA GLY A 33 -9.98 12.29 1.53
C GLY A 33 -10.77 12.19 2.84
N LEU A 34 -10.48 11.21 3.69
CA LEU A 34 -11.12 11.09 5.00
C LEU A 34 -10.61 12.20 5.95
N PRO A 35 -11.50 13.00 6.57
CA PRO A 35 -11.08 14.02 7.51
C PRO A 35 -10.42 13.39 8.74
N ALA A 36 -9.23 13.89 9.11
CA ALA A 36 -8.54 13.47 10.31
C ALA A 36 -9.36 13.86 11.56
N TYR A 37 -9.94 12.89 12.25
CA TYR A 37 -10.68 13.12 13.49
C TYR A 37 -9.72 13.47 14.62
N ARG A 38 -9.68 14.76 15.01
CA ARG A 38 -8.81 15.25 16.09
C ARG A 38 -9.46 14.95 17.44
N GLN A 39 -9.09 13.85 18.07
CA GLN A 39 -9.36 13.64 19.50
C GLN A 39 -8.34 14.40 20.35
N GLN A 40 -8.83 15.32 21.16
CA GLN A 40 -8.02 16.16 22.05
C GLN A 40 -7.81 15.43 23.39
N ARG A 41 -6.75 14.63 23.48
CA ARG A 41 -6.20 14.14 24.75
C ARG A 41 -4.80 14.69 24.93
N VAL A 42 -4.57 15.37 26.05
CA VAL A 42 -3.26 15.89 26.44
C VAL A 42 -2.43 14.73 26.97
N LEU A 43 -1.55 14.18 26.13
CA LEU A 43 -0.46 13.29 26.55
C LEU A 43 0.81 14.13 26.73
N PRO A 44 1.63 13.90 27.77
CA PRO A 44 2.95 14.50 27.81
C PRO A 44 3.77 13.86 26.69
N LEU A 45 4.28 14.68 25.77
CA LEU A 45 5.59 14.57 25.09
C LEU A 45 5.61 15.51 23.87
N PRO A 46 5.92 16.81 24.05
CA PRO A 46 6.24 17.67 22.92
C PRO A 46 7.69 17.41 22.50
N ARG A 47 8.02 16.19 22.06
CA ARG A 47 9.33 15.84 21.51
C ARG A 47 9.16 14.85 20.37
N ARG A 48 9.70 15.19 19.19
CA ARG A 48 9.82 14.26 18.06
C ARG A 48 11.19 13.59 18.12
N GLN A 49 11.21 12.26 18.13
CA GLN A 49 12.44 11.46 18.14
C GLN A 49 12.82 11.09 16.70
N PHE A 50 13.37 12.05 15.94
CA PHE A 50 13.76 11.84 14.53
C PHE A 50 14.90 10.82 14.39
N ASN A 51 15.78 10.75 15.39
CA ASN A 51 16.88 9.80 15.47
C ASN A 51 16.46 8.31 15.37
N LEU A 52 15.21 7.97 15.70
CA LEU A 52 14.70 6.60 15.56
C LEU A 52 14.64 6.15 14.10
N ALA A 53 14.36 7.07 13.17
CA ALA A 53 14.30 6.78 11.75
C ALA A 53 15.69 6.65 11.11
N ASP A 54 16.69 7.34 11.66
CA ASP A 54 18.07 7.34 11.19
C ASP A 54 18.87 6.11 11.65
N SER A 55 18.38 5.40 12.66
CA SER A 55 19.07 4.21 13.18
C SER A 55 18.92 3.02 12.24
N GLU A 56 20.05 2.52 11.72
CA GLU A 56 20.07 1.35 10.84
C GLU A 56 19.62 0.05 11.54
N LEU A 57 19.71 -0.01 12.86
CA LEU A 57 19.33 -1.18 13.67
C LEU A 57 17.83 -1.23 13.98
N LEU A 58 17.07 -0.17 13.67
CA LEU A 58 15.65 -0.08 13.94
C LEU A 58 14.80 -0.25 12.69
N ARG A 59 13.61 -0.83 12.87
CA ARG A 59 12.61 -1.07 11.82
C ARG A 59 11.91 0.21 11.34
N TYR A 60 12.08 1.35 12.03
CA TYR A 60 11.51 2.64 11.62
C TYR A 60 12.03 3.12 10.26
N LYS A 61 13.26 2.75 9.90
CA LYS A 61 13.84 3.06 8.59
C LYS A 61 12.97 2.57 7.42
N PHE A 62 12.30 1.43 7.58
CA PHE A 62 11.41 0.86 6.55
C PHE A 62 10.17 1.71 6.31
N LEU A 63 9.60 2.26 7.38
CA LEU A 63 8.44 3.16 7.27
C LEU A 63 8.83 4.49 6.63
N ASN A 64 10.00 5.02 6.99
CA ASN A 64 10.52 6.26 6.41
C ASN A 64 10.83 6.10 4.92
N LYS A 65 11.47 4.99 4.53
CA LYS A 65 11.71 4.65 3.12
C LYS A 65 10.41 4.54 2.32
N TRP A 66 9.40 3.86 2.87
CA TRP A 66 8.09 3.74 2.20
C TRP A 66 7.43 5.11 1.99
N ASP A 67 7.45 5.98 3.00
CA ASP A 67 6.89 7.33 2.87
C ASP A 67 7.64 8.16 1.81
N ALA A 68 8.98 8.07 1.80
CA ALA A 68 9.81 8.74 0.79
C ALA A 68 9.48 8.28 -0.64
N GLU A 69 9.35 6.97 -0.88
CA GLU A 69 9.01 6.44 -2.21
C GLU A 69 7.56 6.76 -2.62
N MET A 70 6.61 6.76 -1.68
CA MET A 70 5.25 7.23 -1.95
C MET A 70 5.21 8.71 -2.34
N ASN A 71 6.00 9.56 -1.68
CA ASN A 71 6.10 10.98 -2.03
C ASN A 71 6.78 11.19 -3.39
N LYS A 72 7.80 10.39 -3.75
CA LYS A 72 8.40 10.42 -5.10
C LYS A 72 7.40 10.00 -6.17
N LEU A 73 6.62 8.95 -5.91
CA LEU A 73 5.57 8.52 -6.83
C LEU A 73 4.54 9.64 -7.01
N GLU A 74 4.15 10.30 -5.91
CA GLU A 74 3.24 11.45 -5.94
C GLU A 74 3.80 12.60 -6.77
N GLN A 75 5.06 12.98 -6.58
CA GLN A 75 5.72 14.02 -7.38
C GLN A 75 5.75 13.68 -8.88
N SER A 76 5.99 12.41 -9.23
CA SER A 76 6.08 11.98 -10.63
C SER A 76 4.72 11.89 -11.33
N THR A 77 3.67 11.51 -10.61
CA THR A 77 2.36 11.21 -11.21
C THR A 77 1.31 12.27 -10.94
N GLY A 78 1.43 12.96 -9.81
CA GLY A 78 0.50 13.97 -9.33
C GLY A 78 -0.81 13.41 -8.79
N PHE A 79 -0.81 12.17 -8.28
CA PHE A 79 -2.08 11.49 -7.97
C PHE A 79 -2.93 12.18 -6.89
N LEU A 80 -2.36 13.02 -6.02
CA LEU A 80 -3.14 13.75 -5.01
C LEU A 80 -3.99 14.88 -5.60
N HIS A 81 -3.51 15.54 -6.66
CA HIS A 81 -4.20 16.69 -7.27
C HIS A 81 -4.95 16.32 -8.56
N LYS A 82 -4.61 15.19 -9.18
CA LYS A 82 -5.30 14.69 -10.37
C LYS A 82 -6.62 13.99 -10.02
N GLY A 83 -7.70 14.78 -10.10
CA GLY A 83 -9.08 14.30 -10.16
C GLY A 83 -9.55 13.42 -8.99
N PRO A 84 -10.85 13.03 -9.00
CA PRO A 84 -11.38 12.07 -8.04
C PRO A 84 -10.83 10.67 -8.31
N ALA A 85 -10.60 9.91 -7.24
CA ALA A 85 -10.33 8.48 -7.36
C ALA A 85 -11.61 7.73 -7.76
N TYR A 86 -11.48 6.71 -8.60
CA TYR A 86 -12.58 5.79 -8.88
C TYR A 86 -12.34 4.48 -8.16
N VAL A 87 -13.21 4.17 -7.20
CA VAL A 87 -13.14 2.92 -6.45
C VAL A 87 -13.80 1.82 -7.27
N SER A 88 -12.98 0.98 -7.92
CA SER A 88 -13.48 -0.15 -8.70
C SER A 88 -14.03 -1.24 -7.78
N TRP A 89 -13.35 -1.54 -6.67
CA TRP A 89 -13.73 -2.67 -5.82
C TRP A 89 -13.62 -2.35 -4.33
N LYS A 90 -14.67 -2.70 -3.58
CA LYS A 90 -14.71 -2.65 -2.11
C LYS A 90 -15.36 -3.92 -1.56
N HIS A 91 -14.56 -4.94 -1.26
CA HIS A 91 -15.06 -6.23 -0.83
C HIS A 91 -14.96 -6.39 0.70
N GLY A 92 -16.09 -6.53 1.38
CA GLY A 92 -16.16 -6.61 2.85
C GLY A 92 -15.54 -7.89 3.42
N ASP A 93 -15.81 -9.04 2.79
CA ASP A 93 -15.33 -10.34 3.27
C ASP A 93 -13.84 -10.54 2.99
N ASP A 94 -13.43 -10.38 1.73
CA ASP A 94 -12.02 -10.42 1.33
C ASP A 94 -11.18 -9.28 1.93
N LYS A 95 -11.81 -8.19 2.40
CA LYS A 95 -11.14 -6.99 2.91
C LYS A 95 -10.20 -6.37 1.88
N MET A 96 -10.66 -6.37 0.63
CA MET A 96 -9.93 -5.84 -0.52
C MET A 96 -10.50 -4.48 -0.91
N ILE A 97 -9.61 -3.53 -1.16
CA ILE A 97 -9.96 -2.21 -1.71
C ILE A 97 -9.10 -1.99 -2.95
N CYS A 98 -9.75 -1.77 -4.09
CA CYS A 98 -9.08 -1.44 -5.35
C CYS A 98 -9.65 -0.13 -5.89
N PHE A 99 -8.77 0.77 -6.32
CA PHE A 99 -9.18 2.02 -6.95
C PHE A 99 -8.14 2.52 -7.93
N GLU A 100 -8.61 3.31 -8.90
CA GLU A 100 -7.77 3.98 -9.87
C GLU A 100 -7.71 5.48 -9.58
N ARG A 101 -6.52 6.06 -9.69
CA ARG A 101 -6.33 7.50 -9.58
C ARG A 101 -5.13 7.92 -10.41
N ALA A 102 -5.27 8.97 -11.21
CA ALA A 102 -4.20 9.53 -12.03
C ALA A 102 -3.46 8.52 -12.94
N GLY A 103 -4.17 7.51 -13.45
CA GLY A 103 -3.59 6.43 -14.27
C GLY A 103 -2.83 5.36 -13.47
N LEU A 104 -2.85 5.43 -12.14
CA LEU A 104 -2.33 4.40 -11.25
C LEU A 104 -3.49 3.53 -10.74
N LEU A 105 -3.24 2.24 -10.63
CA LEU A 105 -4.12 1.27 -9.98
C LEU A 105 -3.56 0.94 -8.60
N PHE A 106 -4.36 1.17 -7.56
CA PHE A 106 -4.03 0.83 -6.19
C PHE A 106 -4.82 -0.41 -5.77
N VAL A 107 -4.11 -1.40 -5.22
CA VAL A 107 -4.68 -2.66 -4.73
C VAL A 107 -4.25 -2.85 -3.28
N PHE A 108 -5.21 -2.85 -2.38
CA PHE A 108 -5.00 -3.04 -0.96
C PHE A 108 -5.63 -4.34 -0.49
N ASN A 109 -4.82 -5.19 0.12
CA ASN A 109 -5.27 -6.38 0.82
C ASN A 109 -5.17 -6.15 2.33
N PHE A 110 -6.29 -5.85 2.99
CA PHE A 110 -6.38 -5.71 4.45
C PHE A 110 -6.64 -7.04 5.16
N HIS A 111 -6.72 -8.15 4.44
CA HIS A 111 -7.00 -9.43 5.04
C HIS A 111 -5.85 -9.83 5.99
N ALA A 112 -6.20 -10.34 7.17
CA ALA A 112 -5.21 -10.66 8.20
C ALA A 112 -4.32 -11.86 7.81
N THR A 113 -4.85 -12.83 7.08
CA THR A 113 -4.16 -14.10 6.77
C THR A 113 -4.24 -14.55 5.30
N LYS A 114 -5.42 -14.46 4.66
CA LYS A 114 -5.64 -14.85 3.27
C LYS A 114 -4.86 -13.99 2.27
N SER A 115 -4.22 -14.68 1.34
CA SER A 115 -3.56 -14.13 0.16
C SER A 115 -4.30 -14.64 -1.08
N PHE A 116 -4.38 -13.82 -2.12
CA PHE A 116 -5.16 -14.14 -3.32
C PHE A 116 -4.25 -14.22 -4.56
N PRO A 117 -4.00 -15.39 -5.16
CA PRO A 117 -3.12 -15.56 -6.32
C PRO A 117 -3.61 -14.84 -7.58
N ASP A 118 -4.90 -14.99 -7.91
CA ASP A 118 -5.48 -14.49 -9.15
C ASP A 118 -6.68 -13.58 -8.84
N TYR A 119 -6.42 -12.50 -8.08
CA TYR A 119 -7.50 -11.58 -7.71
C TYR A 119 -7.89 -10.71 -8.90
N LYS A 120 -9.17 -10.76 -9.28
CA LYS A 120 -9.72 -10.00 -10.40
C LYS A 120 -9.93 -8.54 -10.01
N VAL A 121 -9.30 -7.62 -10.73
CA VAL A 121 -9.38 -6.17 -10.50
C VAL A 121 -9.80 -5.47 -11.78
N GLY A 122 -10.86 -4.66 -11.71
CA GLY A 122 -11.36 -3.90 -12.85
C GLY A 122 -10.51 -2.66 -13.13
N VAL A 123 -10.23 -2.40 -14.40
CA VAL A 123 -9.48 -1.22 -14.89
C VAL A 123 -10.12 -0.60 -16.13
N GLU A 124 -9.96 0.71 -16.26
CA GLU A 124 -10.59 1.46 -17.34
C GLU A 124 -9.85 1.32 -18.68
N VAL A 125 -8.53 1.45 -18.65
CA VAL A 125 -7.67 1.50 -19.85
C VAL A 125 -7.05 0.13 -20.08
N PRO A 126 -7.16 -0.45 -21.30
CA PRO A 126 -6.48 -1.69 -21.62
C PRO A 126 -4.98 -1.45 -21.81
N GLY A 127 -4.17 -2.44 -21.49
CA GLY A 127 -2.72 -2.46 -21.75
C GLY A 127 -1.97 -3.37 -20.78
N THR A 128 -0.67 -3.09 -20.64
CA THR A 128 0.20 -3.84 -19.71
C THR A 128 0.53 -2.96 -18.52
N TYR A 129 0.18 -3.44 -17.33
CA TYR A 129 0.47 -2.76 -16.08
C TYR A 129 1.74 -3.33 -15.46
N LYS A 130 2.63 -2.45 -15.00
CA LYS A 130 3.84 -2.80 -14.26
C LYS A 130 3.76 -2.31 -12.83
N MET A 131 4.41 -3.02 -11.92
CA MET A 131 4.53 -2.63 -10.52
C MET A 131 5.31 -1.31 -10.38
N ALA A 132 4.64 -0.29 -9.83
CA ALA A 132 5.24 1.00 -9.52
C ALA A 132 5.72 1.05 -8.06
N LEU A 133 4.94 0.52 -7.12
CA LEU A 133 5.33 0.37 -5.72
C LEU A 133 4.77 -0.92 -5.13
N ASN A 134 5.55 -1.53 -4.24
CA ASN A 134 5.20 -2.77 -3.55
C ASN A 134 5.54 -2.67 -2.07
N SER A 135 4.54 -2.69 -1.19
CA SER A 135 4.80 -2.63 0.26
C SER A 135 5.46 -3.89 0.81
N ASP A 136 5.40 -5.01 0.09
CA ASP A 136 5.99 -6.28 0.48
C ASP A 136 7.49 -6.39 0.15
N ASP A 137 8.08 -5.36 -0.44
CA ASP A 137 9.50 -5.35 -0.76
C ASP A 137 10.39 -5.37 0.50
N GLU A 138 11.57 -5.97 0.40
CA GLU A 138 12.55 -6.07 1.49
C GLU A 138 13.04 -4.70 1.96
N ASP A 139 13.13 -3.75 1.02
CA ASP A 139 13.48 -2.35 1.27
C ASP A 139 12.49 -1.65 2.22
N PHE A 140 11.27 -2.17 2.33
CA PHE A 140 10.21 -1.69 3.21
C PHE A 140 9.88 -2.69 4.34
N GLY A 141 10.75 -3.68 4.58
CA GLY A 141 10.57 -4.68 5.63
C GLY A 141 9.43 -5.68 5.36
N GLY A 142 9.12 -5.92 4.09
CA GLY A 142 8.22 -7.00 3.66
C GLY A 142 8.96 -8.31 3.37
N TRP A 143 8.22 -9.31 2.86
CA TRP A 143 8.72 -10.67 2.63
C TRP A 143 9.21 -10.94 1.20
N ASN A 144 9.18 -9.93 0.33
CA ASN A 144 9.59 -9.98 -1.06
C ASN A 144 8.92 -11.12 -1.87
N ARG A 145 7.61 -11.30 -1.71
CA ARG A 145 6.85 -12.39 -2.36
C ARG A 145 6.48 -12.11 -3.80
N LEU A 146 6.58 -10.86 -4.25
CA LEU A 146 6.24 -10.46 -5.61
C LEU A 146 7.50 -10.16 -6.41
N LYS A 147 7.49 -10.54 -7.70
CA LYS A 147 8.58 -10.24 -8.62
C LYS A 147 8.46 -8.78 -9.10
N ARG A 148 9.51 -7.96 -8.92
CA ARG A 148 9.53 -6.54 -9.29
C ARG A 148 9.21 -6.27 -10.78
N ASP A 149 9.59 -7.18 -11.66
CA ASP A 149 9.33 -7.08 -13.11
C ASP A 149 8.11 -7.89 -13.58
N SER A 150 7.14 -8.15 -12.70
CA SER A 150 5.89 -8.77 -13.14
C SER A 150 5.05 -7.79 -13.98
N GLU A 151 4.67 -8.26 -15.15
CA GLU A 151 3.76 -7.55 -16.05
C GLU A 151 2.36 -8.15 -15.93
N HIS A 152 1.35 -7.28 -15.87
CA HIS A 152 -0.04 -7.66 -15.75
C HIS A 152 -0.80 -7.20 -16.99
N MET A 153 -1.17 -8.14 -17.84
CA MET A 153 -1.96 -7.87 -19.04
C MET A 153 -3.44 -7.72 -18.69
N THR A 154 -4.11 -6.77 -19.34
CA THR A 154 -5.56 -6.61 -19.21
C THR A 154 -6.32 -7.49 -20.19
N PHE A 155 -7.48 -7.97 -19.76
CA PHE A 155 -8.46 -8.66 -20.59
C PHE A 155 -9.61 -7.70 -20.93
N PRO A 156 -10.10 -7.70 -22.19
CA PRO A 156 -11.17 -6.83 -22.67
C PRO A 156 -12.57 -7.33 -22.26
N GLU A 157 -12.72 -7.64 -20.98
CA GLU A 157 -13.99 -8.04 -20.37
C GLU A 157 -14.26 -7.12 -19.17
N GLY A 158 -15.46 -6.54 -19.15
CA GLY A 158 -15.86 -5.62 -18.11
C GLY A 158 -16.00 -6.30 -16.75
N TYR A 159 -15.50 -5.64 -15.70
CA TYR A 159 -15.59 -6.10 -14.32
C TYR A 159 -15.69 -4.91 -13.38
N ALA A 160 -16.45 -5.04 -12.28
CA ALA A 160 -16.46 -4.02 -11.23
C ALA A 160 -16.80 -2.59 -11.71
N GLY A 161 -17.67 -2.46 -12.72
CA GLY A 161 -18.02 -1.17 -13.32
C GLY A 161 -16.92 -0.56 -14.20
N ARG A 162 -15.95 -1.36 -14.65
CA ARG A 162 -14.88 -0.98 -15.58
C ARG A 162 -14.97 -1.79 -16.87
N ARG A 163 -14.36 -1.27 -17.95
CA ARG A 163 -14.37 -1.89 -19.29
C ARG A 163 -13.44 -3.09 -19.43
N ASN A 164 -12.37 -3.14 -18.64
CA ASN A 164 -11.37 -4.20 -18.69
C ASN A 164 -11.12 -4.72 -17.27
N HIS A 165 -10.36 -5.81 -17.17
CA HIS A 165 -9.86 -6.30 -15.89
C HIS A 165 -8.46 -6.90 -16.04
N LEU A 166 -7.76 -7.08 -14.92
CA LEU A 166 -6.53 -7.86 -14.85
C LEU A 166 -6.52 -8.73 -13.59
N LEU A 167 -5.59 -9.67 -13.55
CA LEU A 167 -5.37 -10.55 -12.40
C LEU A 167 -4.09 -10.15 -11.67
N VAL A 168 -4.18 -10.07 -10.35
CA VAL A 168 -3.04 -9.73 -9.48
C VAL A 168 -2.89 -10.73 -8.35
N TYR A 169 -1.64 -11.08 -8.05
CA TYR A 169 -1.31 -11.72 -6.79
C TYR A 169 -1.32 -10.66 -5.68
N ALA A 170 -2.27 -10.77 -4.76
CA ALA A 170 -2.42 -9.87 -3.63
C ALA A 170 -2.16 -10.61 -2.31
N PRO A 171 -0.93 -10.60 -1.78
CA PRO A 171 -0.64 -11.20 -0.48
C PRO A 171 -1.34 -10.48 0.67
N ALA A 172 -1.58 -11.20 1.75
CA ALA A 172 -2.18 -10.64 2.96
C ALA A 172 -1.40 -9.41 3.46
N ARG A 173 -2.12 -8.35 3.84
CA ARG A 173 -1.59 -7.10 4.42
C ARG A 173 -0.63 -6.35 3.49
N THR A 174 -0.91 -6.30 2.20
CA THR A 174 -0.07 -5.60 1.22
C THR A 174 -0.81 -4.44 0.57
N CYS A 175 -0.04 -3.44 0.16
CA CYS A 175 -0.41 -2.39 -0.78
C CYS A 175 0.45 -2.56 -2.04
N LEU A 176 -0.21 -2.69 -3.17
CA LEU A 176 0.41 -2.72 -4.48
C LEU A 176 -0.07 -1.51 -5.27
N VAL A 177 0.86 -0.87 -5.97
CA VAL A 177 0.55 0.21 -6.91
C VAL A 177 1.08 -0.20 -8.27
N LEU A 178 0.19 -0.23 -9.26
CA LEU A 178 0.52 -0.55 -10.63
C LEU A 178 0.33 0.69 -11.51
N ARG A 179 1.17 0.80 -12.54
CA ARG A 179 1.11 1.87 -13.54
C ARG A 179 1.03 1.24 -14.93
N LEU A 180 0.22 1.83 -15.79
CA LEU A 180 0.18 1.49 -17.21
C LEU A 180 1.54 1.83 -17.85
N LEU A 181 2.10 0.90 -18.64
CA LEU A 181 3.30 1.11 -19.45
C LEU A 181 3.01 1.98 -20.69
#